data_AF-A0A923HS87-F1
#
_entry.id   AF-A0A923HS87-F1
#
_cell.length_a   1.000
_cell.length_b   1.000
_cell.length_c   1.000
_cell.angle_alpha   90.00
_cell.angle_beta   90.00
_cell.angle_gamma   90.00
#
_symmetry.space_group_name_H-M   'P 1'
#
loop_
_entity.id
_entity.type
_entity.pdbx_description
1 polymer ?
#
loop_
_entity_poly.entity_id
_entity_poly.type
_entity_poly.pdbx_seq_one_letter_code
_entity_poly.pdbx_strand_id
1 'polypeptide(L)'
;MGLDQYQNFSVIEHLPSKEFSVVEADYYADLIFYQAFLCIINPWSLEDEALDDLTRFYLSVADDMSMTIIFIKEVRLPQILEKEILAYRDFSELESELENVITSAYQKYLKKNIVC
;
A
#
# COMPACT_ATOMS: atom_id res chain seq x y z
N MET A 1 10.01 -6.78 4.77
CA MET A 1 10.53 -6.02 3.59
C MET A 1 9.61 -4.84 3.31
N GLY A 2 10.13 -3.63 3.18
CA GLY A 2 9.28 -2.44 3.05
C GLY A 2 9.82 -1.27 3.87
N LEU A 3 9.23 -1.14 5.05
CA LEU A 3 9.53 -0.13 6.05
C LEU A 3 10.51 -0.64 7.11
N ASP A 4 11.29 0.26 7.69
CA ASP A 4 12.08 -0.04 8.89
C ASP A 4 11.23 0.02 10.18
N GLN A 5 11.84 -0.33 11.31
CA GLN A 5 11.16 -0.36 12.61
C GLN A 5 10.58 1.00 13.03
N TYR A 6 11.28 2.09 12.75
CA TYR A 6 10.82 3.44 13.08
C TYR A 6 9.63 3.83 12.20
N GLN A 7 9.73 3.56 10.91
CA GLN A 7 8.67 3.82 9.95
C GLN A 7 7.40 3.03 10.27
N ASN A 8 7.53 1.75 10.62
CA ASN A 8 6.41 0.93 11.08
C ASN A 8 5.75 1.51 12.34
N PHE A 9 6.55 1.99 13.30
CA PHE A 9 6.03 2.64 14.50
C PHE A 9 5.25 3.92 14.15
N SER A 10 5.77 4.76 13.25
CA SER A 10 5.10 5.97 12.78
C SER A 10 3.74 5.65 12.13
N VAL A 11 3.65 4.60 11.30
CA VAL A 11 2.37 4.14 10.74
C VAL A 11 1.38 3.73 11.83
N ILE A 12 1.82 2.98 12.84
CA ILE A 12 0.98 2.51 13.94
C ILE A 12 0.40 3.71 14.74
N GLU A 13 1.20 4.73 15.01
CA GLU A 13 0.76 5.91 15.76
C GLU A 13 -0.34 6.72 15.04
N HIS A 14 -0.40 6.64 13.71
CA HIS A 14 -1.39 7.34 12.89
C HIS A 14 -2.62 6.48 12.55
N LEU A 15 -2.74 5.26 13.09
CA LEU A 15 -3.93 4.44 12.88
C LEU A 15 -5.15 5.05 13.59
N PRO A 16 -6.28 5.29 12.88
CA PRO A 16 -7.43 6.01 13.42
C PRO A 16 -8.22 5.23 14.48
N SER A 17 -8.02 3.91 14.60
CA SER A 17 -8.72 3.08 15.57
C SER A 17 -7.85 1.93 16.08
N LYS A 18 -8.21 1.39 17.25
CA LYS A 18 -7.61 0.19 17.84
C LYS A 18 -8.00 -1.11 17.11
N GLU A 19 -8.81 -1.02 16.07
CA GLU A 19 -9.31 -2.19 15.32
C GLU A 19 -8.37 -2.58 14.18
N PHE A 20 -7.42 -1.71 13.83
CA PHE A 20 -6.43 -1.98 12.79
C PHE A 20 -5.09 -2.35 13.42
N SER A 21 -4.38 -3.24 12.76
CA SER A 21 -3.01 -3.58 13.07
C SER A 21 -2.15 -3.48 11.83
N VAL A 22 -0.90 -3.05 12.00
CA VAL A 22 0.11 -3.20 10.97
C VAL A 22 0.60 -4.65 10.99
N VAL A 23 0.62 -5.27 9.82
CA VAL A 23 1.15 -6.62 9.61
C VAL A 23 2.28 -6.50 8.61
N GLU A 24 3.47 -6.98 8.97
CA GLU A 24 4.57 -7.08 8.02
C GLU A 24 4.33 -8.28 7.09
N ALA A 25 4.51 -8.06 5.79
CA ALA A 25 4.52 -9.14 4.81
C ALA A 25 5.88 -9.86 4.86
N ASP A 26 5.83 -11.17 5.09
CA ASP A 26 7.03 -12.03 5.08
C ASP A 26 7.48 -12.31 3.64
N TYR A 27 6.51 -12.45 2.72
CA TYR A 27 6.74 -12.72 1.30
C TYR A 27 5.93 -11.77 0.42
N TYR A 28 6.41 -11.52 -0.81
CA TYR A 28 5.68 -10.66 -1.75
C TYR A 28 4.26 -11.19 -2.07
N ALA A 29 4.07 -12.51 -2.03
CA ALA A 29 2.78 -13.15 -2.25
C ALA A 29 1.74 -12.72 -1.21
N ASP A 30 2.16 -12.36 0.00
CA ASP A 30 1.26 -11.89 1.05
C ASP A 30 0.58 -10.56 0.66
N LEU A 31 1.26 -9.72 -0.14
CA LEU A 31 0.74 -8.46 -0.69
C LEU A 31 -0.38 -8.67 -1.72
N ILE A 32 -0.57 -9.91 -2.18
CA ILE A 32 -1.65 -10.34 -3.08
C ILE A 32 -2.81 -10.93 -2.27
N PHE A 33 -2.51 -11.72 -1.24
CA PHE A 33 -3.51 -12.49 -0.49
C PHE A 33 -4.13 -11.76 0.70
N TYR A 34 -3.45 -10.77 1.30
CA TYR A 34 -4.00 -10.06 2.45
C TYR A 34 -5.18 -9.16 2.09
N GLN A 35 -6.26 -9.30 2.86
CA GLN A 35 -7.35 -8.34 2.87
C GLN A 35 -6.96 -7.13 3.72
N ALA A 36 -6.24 -6.20 3.10
CA ALA A 36 -5.87 -4.92 3.69
C ALA A 36 -6.61 -3.77 3.00
N PHE A 37 -6.86 -2.68 3.74
CA PHE A 37 -7.36 -1.43 3.14
C PHE A 37 -6.23 -0.55 2.60
N LEU A 38 -5.00 -0.76 3.11
CA LEU A 38 -3.80 -0.01 2.74
C LEU A 38 -2.58 -0.95 2.74
N CYS A 39 -1.78 -0.90 1.67
CA CYS A 39 -0.48 -1.55 1.58
C CYS A 39 0.60 -0.52 1.29
N ILE A 40 1.68 -0.54 2.08
CA ILE A 40 2.85 0.30 1.89
C ILE A 40 4.02 -0.60 1.49
N ILE A 41 4.57 -0.38 0.29
CA ILE A 41 5.55 -1.25 -0.33
C ILE A 41 6.78 -0.42 -0.69
N ASN A 42 7.97 -0.92 -0.35
CA ASN A 42 9.22 -0.41 -0.89
C ASN A 42 9.62 -1.31 -2.06
N PRO A 43 9.33 -0.94 -3.33
CA PRO A 43 9.57 -1.80 -4.48
C PRO A 43 11.06 -2.13 -4.66
N TRP A 44 11.98 -1.30 -4.17
CA TRP A 44 13.42 -1.57 -4.25
C TRP A 44 13.89 -2.63 -3.25
N SER A 45 13.04 -3.05 -2.32
CA SER A 45 13.31 -4.19 -1.44
C SER A 45 12.85 -5.53 -2.02
N LEU A 46 12.21 -5.51 -3.19
CA LEU A 46 11.76 -6.69 -3.90
C LEU A 46 12.79 -7.09 -4.96
N GLU A 47 12.84 -8.38 -5.27
CA GLU A 47 13.52 -8.87 -6.46
C GLU A 47 12.73 -8.45 -7.71
N ASP A 48 13.42 -8.26 -8.84
CA ASP A 48 12.79 -7.80 -10.09
C ASP A 48 11.62 -8.69 -10.53
N GLU A 49 11.76 -10.01 -10.40
CA GLU A 49 10.70 -10.98 -10.72
C GLU A 49 9.47 -10.80 -9.82
N ALA A 50 9.68 -10.55 -8.52
CA ALA A 50 8.58 -10.31 -7.59
C ALA A 50 7.86 -8.98 -7.88
N LEU A 51 8.61 -7.93 -8.24
CA LEU A 51 8.02 -6.65 -8.65
C LEU A 51 7.21 -6.79 -9.95
N ASP A 52 7.72 -7.54 -10.92
CA ASP A 52 7.02 -7.83 -12.18
C ASP A 52 5.70 -8.57 -11.92
N ASP A 53 5.73 -9.59 -11.06
CA ASP A 53 4.54 -10.37 -10.73
C ASP A 53 3.50 -9.56 -9.96
N LEU A 54 3.91 -8.74 -8.98
CA LEU A 54 3.01 -7.79 -8.32
C LEU A 54 2.41 -6.80 -9.30
N THR A 55 3.22 -6.27 -10.21
CA THR A 55 2.76 -5.32 -11.23
C THR A 55 1.71 -5.96 -12.14
N ARG A 56 1.94 -7.19 -12.60
CA ARG A 56 0.97 -7.96 -13.39
C ARG A 56 -0.33 -8.22 -12.63
N PHE A 57 -0.22 -8.59 -11.35
CA PHE A 57 -1.39 -8.81 -10.52
C PHE A 57 -2.20 -7.52 -10.36
N TYR A 58 -1.58 -6.41 -9.94
CA TYR A 58 -2.27 -5.15 -9.75
C TYR A 58 -2.86 -4.61 -11.06
N LEU A 59 -2.21 -4.83 -12.20
CA LEU A 59 -2.81 -4.52 -13.52
C LEU A 59 -4.10 -5.31 -13.76
N SER A 60 -4.16 -6.59 -13.36
CA SER A 60 -5.33 -7.43 -13.57
C SER A 60 -6.54 -7.04 -12.71
N VAL A 61 -6.31 -6.30 -11.61
CA VAL A 61 -7.35 -5.89 -10.65
C VAL A 61 -7.50 -4.37 -10.51
N ALA A 62 -6.85 -3.58 -11.38
CA ALA A 62 -6.73 -2.12 -11.24
C ALA A 62 -8.09 -1.42 -11.06
N ASP A 63 -9.08 -1.75 -11.90
CA ASP A 63 -10.41 -1.11 -11.87
C ASP A 63 -11.24 -1.48 -10.62
N ASP A 64 -10.98 -2.64 -10.02
CA ASP A 64 -11.77 -3.16 -8.89
C ASP A 64 -11.05 -3.07 -7.53
N MET A 65 -9.85 -2.49 -7.50
CA MET A 65 -9.05 -2.44 -6.28
C MET A 65 -9.75 -1.63 -5.16
N SER A 66 -10.11 -2.30 -4.06
CA SER A 66 -10.62 -1.66 -2.84
C SER A 66 -9.51 -1.20 -1.90
N MET A 67 -8.35 -1.85 -2.02
CA MET A 67 -7.14 -1.49 -1.32
C MET A 67 -6.52 -0.22 -1.92
N THR A 68 -5.83 0.54 -1.09
CA THR A 68 -4.92 1.60 -1.54
C THR A 68 -3.51 1.06 -1.49
N ILE A 69 -2.76 1.24 -2.58
CA ILE A 69 -1.37 0.79 -2.66
C ILE A 69 -0.48 2.02 -2.69
N ILE A 70 0.57 1.98 -1.88
CA ILE A 70 1.58 3.02 -1.78
C ILE A 70 2.94 2.42 -2.08
N PHE A 71 3.64 3.02 -3.04
CA PHE A 71 5.03 2.73 -3.30
C PHE A 71 5.89 3.83 -2.70
N ILE A 72 6.86 3.44 -1.86
CA ILE A 72 7.87 4.33 -1.32
C ILE A 72 9.17 4.05 -2.05
N LYS A 73 9.71 5.09 -2.68
CA LYS A 73 10.72 5.05 -3.75
C LYS A 73 10.07 4.80 -5.11
N GLU A 74 10.27 5.78 -5.98
CA GLU A 74 9.71 5.79 -7.31
C GLU A 74 10.26 4.64 -8.16
N VAL A 75 9.35 3.98 -8.86
CA VAL A 75 9.63 3.01 -9.93
C VAL A 75 8.70 3.33 -11.09
N ARG A 76 9.11 2.97 -12.31
CA ARG A 76 8.26 3.17 -13.49
C ARG A 76 7.13 2.15 -13.47
N LEU A 77 5.90 2.64 -13.39
CA LEU A 77 4.70 1.83 -13.47
C LEU A 77 4.06 1.98 -14.86
N PRO A 78 3.29 0.98 -15.31
CA PRO A 78 2.36 1.16 -16.43
C PRO A 78 1.38 2.30 -16.13
N GLN A 79 1.01 3.10 -17.15
CA GLN A 79 0.12 4.28 -17.01
C GLN A 79 -1.22 4.00 -16.30
N ILE A 80 -1.73 2.76 -16.39
CA ILE A 80 -2.95 2.36 -15.68
C ILE A 80 -2.69 2.36 -14.18
N LEU A 81 -1.56 1.80 -13.73
CA LEU A 81 -1.21 1.72 -12.32
C LEU A 81 -0.74 3.06 -11.75
N GLU A 82 -0.18 3.96 -12.55
CA GLU A 82 0.17 5.33 -12.10
C GLU A 82 -1.05 6.11 -11.57
N LYS A 83 -2.27 5.72 -11.97
CA LYS A 83 -3.51 6.34 -11.46
C LYS A 83 -4.04 5.68 -10.19
N GLU A 84 -3.69 4.43 -9.95
CA GLU A 84 -4.25 3.61 -8.86
C GLU A 84 -3.28 3.46 -7.68
N ILE A 85 -1.97 3.56 -7.94
CA ILE A 85 -0.90 3.44 -6.95
C ILE A 85 -0.36 4.82 -6.63
N LEU A 86 -0.36 5.18 -5.35
CA LEU A 86 0.27 6.40 -4.89
C LEU A 86 1.79 6.15 -4.78
N ALA A 87 2.58 7.01 -5.39
CA ALA A 87 4.04 6.91 -5.35
C ALA A 87 4.61 8.10 -4.58
N TYR A 88 5.45 7.81 -3.59
CA TYR A 88 6.20 8.78 -2.81
C TYR A 88 7.70 8.54 -3.03
N ARG A 89 8.49 9.62 -3.05
CA ARG A 89 9.94 9.55 -3.23
C ARG A 89 10.61 8.78 -2.10
N ASP A 90 10.16 9.01 -0.87
CA ASP A 90 10.68 8.40 0.35
C ASP A 90 9.62 8.39 1.47
N PHE A 91 9.91 7.72 2.58
CA PHE A 91 8.96 7.62 3.68
C PHE A 91 8.71 8.98 4.34
N SER A 92 9.69 9.89 4.37
CA SER A 92 9.51 11.21 4.99
C SER A 92 8.47 12.05 4.25
N GLU A 93 8.38 11.91 2.92
CA GLU A 93 7.29 12.51 2.15
C GLU A 93 5.93 11.93 2.54
N LEU A 94 5.82 10.59 2.59
CA LEU A 94 4.60 9.90 3.01
C LEU A 94 4.20 10.25 4.46
N GLU A 95 5.17 10.33 5.36
CA GLU A 95 4.96 10.57 6.79
C GLU A 95 4.19 11.87 7.03
N SER A 96 4.49 12.93 6.26
CA SER A 96 3.80 14.21 6.35
C SER A 96 2.32 14.16 5.94
N GLU A 97 1.91 13.12 5.23
CA GLU A 97 0.54 12.92 4.74
C GLU A 97 -0.16 11.70 5.36
N LEU A 98 0.52 11.01 6.28
CA LEU A 98 0.15 9.65 6.69
C LEU A 98 -1.26 9.55 7.27
N GLU A 99 -1.66 10.50 8.11
CA GLU A 99 -3.03 10.58 8.67
C GLU A 99 -4.09 10.70 7.56
N ASN A 100 -3.87 11.59 6.60
CA ASN A 100 -4.79 11.84 5.49
C ASN A 100 -4.88 10.62 4.58
N VAL A 101 -3.74 10.00 4.29
CA VAL A 101 -3.61 8.82 3.45
C VAL A 101 -4.33 7.63 4.07
N ILE A 102 -4.06 7.34 5.34
CA ILE A 102 -4.72 6.23 6.08
C ILE A 102 -6.23 6.46 6.13
N THR A 103 -6.67 7.68 6.46
CA THR A 103 -8.09 8.03 6.53
C THR A 103 -8.77 7.87 5.18
N SER A 104 -8.15 8.35 4.11
CA SER A 104 -8.69 8.25 2.74
C SER A 104 -8.74 6.80 2.25
N ALA A 105 -7.69 6.02 2.50
CA ALA A 105 -7.63 4.60 2.16
C ALA A 105 -8.74 3.81 2.88
N TYR A 106 -8.96 4.09 4.16
CA TYR A 106 -10.02 3.47 4.93
C TYR A 106 -11.41 3.85 4.41
N GLN A 107 -11.67 5.13 4.11
CA GLN A 107 -12.93 5.57 3.52
C GLN A 107 -13.20 4.92 2.15
N LYS A 108 -12.18 4.80 1.28
CA LYS A 108 -12.27 4.08 0.00
C LYS A 108 -12.67 2.62 0.24
N TYR A 109 -12.01 1.96 1.18
CA TYR A 109 -12.30 0.58 1.55
C TYR A 109 -13.73 0.40 2.04
N LEU A 110 -14.23 1.25 2.94
CA LEU A 110 -15.62 1.20 3.41
C LEU A 110 -16.60 1.41 2.24
N LYS A 111 -16.36 2.36 1.35
CA LYS A 111 -17.24 2.63 0.21
C LYS A 111 -17.36 1.44 -0.74
N LYS A 112 -16.28 0.68 -0.95
CA LYS A 112 -16.29 -0.51 -1.82
C LYS A 112 -16.80 -1.78 -1.11
N ASN A 113 -16.71 -1.87 0.21
CA ASN A 113 -17.03 -3.11 0.96
C ASN A 113 -18.28 -3.04 1.86
N ILE A 114 -18.84 -1.84 2.14
CA ILE A 114 -20.04 -1.65 2.97
C ILE A 114 -21.28 -1.31 2.14
N VAL A 115 -21.16 -1.12 0.82
CA VAL A 115 -22.33 -1.03 -0.07
C VAL A 115 -22.83 -2.44 -0.36
N CYS A 116 -23.62 -2.97 0.59
CA CYS A 116 -24.54 -4.10 0.44
C CYS A 116 -25.96 -3.61 0.72
#